data_AF-A0AA95FCP5-F1
#
_entry.id   AF-A0AA95FCP5-F1
#
_cell.length_a   1.000
_cell.length_b   1.000
_cell.length_c   1.000
_cell.angle_alpha   90.00
_cell.angle_beta   90.00
_cell.angle_gamma   90.00
#
_symmetry.space_group_name_H-M   'P 1'
#
loop_
_entity.id
_entity.type
_entity.pdbx_description
1 polymer ?
#
loop_
_entity_poly.entity_id
_entity_poly.type
_entity_poly.pdbx_seq_one_letter_code
_entity_poly.pdbx_strand_id
1 'polypeptide(L)'
;MAQPPEEFSRSGYWYPDADSARTVDVLNALRRYRAAETAMRARTRASMGMSENDLMALRFLLHEKRVGRIARPIDIARMLSISTASTTALIDRLERGGHVRRERHPRDRRAGVVVPTASSDEEVQATLGAMHRRMLAYVDSLSDHDRAVVTRFLAGMGAAVAEASERDPGAG
;
A
#
# COMPACT_ATOMS: atom_id res chain seq x y z
N MET A 1 -14.61 -31.12 23.15
CA MET A 1 -14.01 -29.93 22.52
C MET A 1 -14.96 -28.77 22.80
N ALA A 2 -14.68 -27.96 23.82
CA ALA A 2 -15.63 -26.97 24.32
C ALA A 2 -15.73 -25.79 23.36
N GLN A 3 -16.94 -25.50 22.90
CA GLN A 3 -17.25 -24.28 22.15
C GLN A 3 -17.15 -23.08 23.11
N PRO A 4 -16.54 -21.96 22.70
CA PRO A 4 -16.55 -20.76 23.52
C PRO A 4 -17.97 -20.18 23.61
N PRO A 5 -18.33 -19.54 24.74
CA PRO A 5 -19.67 -18.98 24.94
C PRO A 5 -19.97 -17.84 23.96
N GLU A 6 -21.20 -17.82 23.43
CA GLU A 6 -21.67 -16.90 22.38
C GLU A 6 -21.61 -15.40 22.77
N GLU A 7 -21.45 -15.05 24.04
CA GLU A 7 -21.45 -13.67 24.54
C GLU A 7 -20.26 -12.83 24.05
N PHE A 8 -19.12 -13.45 23.73
CA PHE A 8 -17.93 -12.70 23.29
C PHE A 8 -18.00 -12.19 21.83
N SER A 9 -18.97 -12.64 21.04
CA SER A 9 -19.08 -12.22 19.62
C SER A 9 -19.97 -11.00 19.38
N ARG A 10 -20.64 -10.45 20.41
CA ARG A 10 -21.66 -9.39 20.22
C ARG A 10 -21.46 -8.09 20.98
N SER A 11 -20.53 -8.00 21.93
CA SER A 11 -20.31 -6.75 22.68
C SER A 11 -18.92 -6.20 22.39
N GLY A 12 -18.87 -5.20 21.50
CA GLY A 12 -17.69 -4.37 21.33
C GLY A 12 -17.45 -3.57 22.61
N TYR A 13 -16.41 -3.94 23.35
CA TYR A 13 -15.95 -3.32 24.60
C TYR A 13 -15.76 -1.78 24.55
N TRP A 14 -15.94 -1.12 23.39
CA TRP A 14 -15.67 0.29 23.20
C TRP A 14 -16.85 1.20 22.79
N TYR A 15 -18.09 0.72 22.57
CA TYR A 15 -19.18 1.60 22.09
C TYR A 15 -20.58 1.20 22.59
N PRO A 16 -21.41 2.13 23.12
CA PRO A 16 -22.77 1.82 23.58
C PRO A 16 -23.88 2.01 22.51
N ASP A 17 -24.87 1.10 22.51
CA ASP A 17 -26.21 1.08 21.89
C ASP A 17 -26.42 1.26 20.38
N ALA A 18 -27.59 0.85 19.87
CA ALA A 18 -27.91 0.48 18.48
C ALA A 18 -27.52 1.45 17.34
N ASP A 19 -27.25 2.74 17.61
CA ASP A 19 -26.64 3.66 16.63
C ASP A 19 -25.13 3.39 16.44
N SER A 20 -24.51 2.80 17.46
CA SER A 20 -23.23 2.11 17.40
C SER A 20 -23.25 0.90 16.49
N ALA A 21 -24.39 0.22 16.25
CA ALA A 21 -24.39 -0.89 15.29
C ALA A 21 -24.08 -0.38 13.88
N ARG A 22 -24.73 0.70 13.44
CA ARG A 22 -24.46 1.36 12.14
C ARG A 22 -23.09 2.02 12.09
N THR A 23 -22.65 2.62 13.19
CA THR A 23 -21.30 3.23 13.29
C THR A 23 -20.21 2.17 13.25
N VAL A 24 -20.39 1.07 13.97
CA VAL A 24 -19.51 -0.10 13.98
C VAL A 24 -19.54 -0.81 12.64
N ASP A 25 -20.65 -0.82 11.90
CA ASP A 25 -20.72 -1.37 10.54
C ASP A 25 -19.78 -0.65 9.58
N VAL A 26 -19.70 0.68 9.64
CA VAL A 26 -18.77 1.47 8.83
C VAL A 26 -17.32 1.15 9.20
N LEU A 27 -16.99 1.11 10.50
CA LEU A 27 -15.64 0.76 10.95
C LEU A 27 -15.28 -0.69 10.60
N ASN A 28 -16.22 -1.63 10.70
CA ASN A 28 -16.04 -3.02 10.30
C ASN A 28 -15.88 -3.16 8.78
N ALA A 29 -16.62 -2.40 7.98
CA ALA A 29 -16.43 -2.33 6.55
C ALA A 29 -15.02 -1.83 6.20
N LEU A 30 -14.53 -0.78 6.87
CA LEU A 30 -13.17 -0.28 6.69
C LEU A 30 -12.11 -1.32 7.08
N ARG A 31 -12.30 -2.04 8.20
CA ARG A 31 -11.39 -3.13 8.61
C ARG A 31 -11.37 -4.27 7.60
N ARG A 32 -12.54 -4.71 7.11
CA ARG A 32 -12.65 -5.75 6.08
C ARG A 32 -11.97 -5.33 4.78
N TYR A 33 -12.15 -4.07 4.36
CA TYR A 33 -11.47 -3.50 3.21
C TYR A 33 -9.94 -3.53 3.38
N ARG A 34 -9.41 -3.04 4.52
CA ARG A 34 -7.96 -3.08 4.81
C ARG A 34 -7.41 -4.51 4.84
N ALA A 35 -8.13 -5.45 5.44
CA ALA A 35 -7.73 -6.85 5.47
C ALA A 35 -7.67 -7.46 4.05
N ALA A 36 -8.66 -7.16 3.21
CA ALA A 36 -8.67 -7.60 1.81
C ALA A 36 -7.51 -6.99 1.01
N GLU A 37 -7.20 -5.71 1.23
CA GLU A 37 -6.06 -5.03 0.61
C GLU A 37 -4.72 -5.66 1.04
N THR A 38 -4.51 -5.88 2.34
CA THR A 38 -3.31 -6.53 2.87
C THR A 38 -3.14 -7.94 2.32
N ALA A 39 -4.21 -8.73 2.28
CA ALA A 39 -4.18 -10.09 1.73
C ALA A 39 -3.86 -10.11 0.23
N MET A 40 -4.30 -9.10 -0.52
CA MET A 40 -3.97 -8.94 -1.94
C MET A 40 -2.49 -8.60 -2.14
N ARG A 41 -1.96 -7.64 -1.37
CA ARG A 41 -0.55 -7.25 -1.42
C ARG A 41 0.35 -8.43 -1.05
N ALA A 42 0.01 -9.18 0.00
CA ALA A 42 0.73 -10.39 0.39
C ALA A 42 0.77 -11.44 -0.75
N ARG A 43 -0.35 -11.66 -1.44
CA ARG A 43 -0.41 -12.57 -2.61
C ARG A 43 0.48 -12.10 -3.76
N THR A 44 0.45 -10.80 -4.07
CA THR A 44 1.30 -10.20 -5.12
C THR A 44 2.78 -10.36 -4.78
N ARG A 45 3.16 -10.11 -3.52
CA ARG A 45 4.52 -10.33 -3.05
C ARG A 45 4.97 -11.78 -3.15
N ALA A 46 4.09 -12.70 -2.76
CA ALA A 46 4.38 -14.12 -2.81
C ALA A 46 4.58 -14.61 -4.25
N SER A 47 3.77 -14.15 -5.22
CA SER A 47 3.94 -14.52 -6.63
C SER A 47 5.25 -13.99 -7.23
N MET A 48 5.70 -12.81 -6.79
CA MET A 48 6.92 -12.16 -7.26
C MET A 48 8.18 -12.51 -6.44
N GLY A 49 8.08 -13.31 -5.38
CA GLY A 49 9.22 -13.59 -4.49
C GLY A 49 9.77 -12.35 -3.77
N MET A 50 8.92 -11.38 -3.44
CA MET A 50 9.30 -10.06 -2.90
C MET A 50 9.02 -9.89 -1.40
N SER A 51 9.85 -9.07 -0.73
CA SER A 51 9.50 -8.47 0.56
C SER A 51 8.56 -7.26 0.40
N GLU A 52 8.03 -6.74 1.52
CA GLU A 52 7.20 -5.51 1.52
C GLU A 52 7.95 -4.32 0.92
N ASN A 53 9.20 -4.12 1.34
CA ASN A 53 10.03 -3.03 0.83
C ASN A 53 10.36 -3.20 -0.66
N ASP A 54 10.55 -4.43 -1.13
CA ASP A 54 10.82 -4.70 -2.54
C ASP A 54 9.61 -4.29 -3.41
N LEU A 55 8.39 -4.66 -2.99
CA LEU A 55 7.17 -4.26 -3.69
C LEU A 55 6.92 -2.74 -3.63
N MET A 56 7.18 -2.11 -2.48
CA MET A 56 7.06 -0.65 -2.35
C MET A 56 8.04 0.08 -3.27
N ALA A 57 9.30 -0.35 -3.32
CA ALA A 57 10.30 0.19 -4.22
C ALA A 57 9.91 0.00 -5.70
N LEU A 58 9.44 -1.19 -6.08
CA LEU A 58 9.01 -1.44 -7.45
C LEU A 58 7.82 -0.54 -7.84
N ARG A 59 6.81 -0.40 -6.96
CA ARG A 59 5.67 0.50 -7.22
C ARG A 59 6.10 1.96 -7.37
N PHE A 60 7.04 2.42 -6.55
CA PHE A 60 7.63 3.75 -6.67
C PHE A 60 8.32 3.92 -8.03
N LEU A 61 9.16 2.97 -8.43
CA LEU A 61 9.88 3.00 -9.71
C LEU A 61 8.93 3.01 -10.92
N LEU A 62 7.86 2.21 -10.87
CA LEU A 62 6.82 2.19 -11.91
C LEU A 62 6.07 3.53 -11.99
N HIS A 63 5.79 4.16 -10.83
CA HIS A 63 5.20 5.49 -10.79
C HIS A 63 6.12 6.55 -11.42
N GLU A 64 7.38 6.62 -10.99
CA GLU A 64 8.38 7.57 -11.51
C GLU A 64 8.55 7.42 -13.03
N LYS A 65 8.64 6.18 -13.53
CA LYS A 65 8.68 5.88 -14.97
C LYS A 65 7.44 6.41 -15.70
N ARG A 66 6.24 6.22 -15.14
CA ARG A 66 4.99 6.70 -15.73
C ARG A 66 4.91 8.22 -15.83
N VAL A 67 5.45 8.94 -14.85
CA VAL A 67 5.47 10.41 -14.82
C VAL A 67 6.73 11.00 -15.49
N GLY A 68 7.54 10.18 -16.17
CA GLY A 68 8.72 10.63 -16.92
C GLY A 68 9.89 11.08 -16.04
N ARG A 69 9.93 10.65 -14.77
CA ARG A 69 11.00 10.97 -13.83
C ARG A 69 12.00 9.82 -13.71
N ILE A 70 13.24 10.19 -13.42
CA ILE A 70 14.35 9.25 -13.25
C ILE A 70 14.54 9.00 -11.76
N ALA A 71 14.44 7.74 -11.35
CA ALA A 71 14.68 7.34 -9.97
C ALA A 71 16.15 6.92 -9.77
N ARG A 72 16.78 7.49 -8.75
CA ARG A 72 18.13 7.09 -8.28
C ARG A 72 18.02 6.29 -7.00
N PRO A 73 19.05 5.52 -6.61
CA PRO A 73 19.06 4.79 -5.35
C PRO A 73 18.73 5.66 -4.12
N ILE A 74 19.22 6.90 -4.08
CA ILE A 74 18.93 7.82 -2.97
C ILE A 74 17.45 8.20 -2.86
N ASP A 75 16.72 8.21 -3.98
CA ASP A 75 15.31 8.53 -3.99
C ASP A 75 14.50 7.35 -3.40
N ILE A 76 14.93 6.11 -3.67
CA ILE A 76 14.39 4.89 -3.04
C ILE A 76 14.67 4.89 -1.53
N ALA A 77 15.91 5.19 -1.13
CA ALA A 77 16.31 5.22 0.28
C ALA A 77 15.45 6.20 1.10
N ARG A 78 15.23 7.40 0.56
CA ARG A 78 14.38 8.43 1.18
C ARG A 78 12.92 8.01 1.27
N MET A 79 12.37 7.45 0.19
CA MET A 79 10.97 7.04 0.13
C MET A 79 10.66 5.88 1.09
N LEU A 80 11.61 4.96 1.31
CA LEU A 80 11.46 3.86 2.27
C LEU A 80 11.99 4.19 3.68
N SER A 81 12.62 5.34 3.89
CA SER A 81 13.32 5.68 5.14
C SER A 81 14.31 4.61 5.61
N ILE A 82 15.10 4.06 4.68
CA ILE A 82 16.11 3.02 4.96
C ILE A 82 17.54 3.49 4.66
N SER A 83 18.53 2.80 5.22
CA SER A 83 19.94 3.10 4.98
C SER A 83 20.36 2.88 3.52
N THR A 84 21.46 3.52 3.12
CA THR A 84 22.08 3.29 1.80
C THR A 84 22.45 1.83 1.61
N ALA A 85 23.00 1.16 2.64
CA ALA A 85 23.36 -0.25 2.57
C ALA A 85 22.13 -1.15 2.34
N SER A 86 21.05 -0.91 3.09
CA SER A 86 19.77 -1.60 2.92
C SER A 86 19.17 -1.36 1.53
N THR A 87 19.30 -0.14 1.03
CA THR A 87 18.85 0.23 -0.32
C THR A 87 19.62 -0.52 -1.40
N THR A 88 20.96 -0.60 -1.30
CA THR A 88 21.78 -1.37 -2.22
C THR A 88 21.36 -2.84 -2.23
N ALA A 89 21.24 -3.46 -1.05
CA ALA A 89 20.82 -4.86 -0.93
C ALA A 89 19.42 -5.10 -1.51
N LEU A 90 18.49 -4.15 -1.34
CA LEU A 90 17.15 -4.19 -1.93
C LEU A 90 17.22 -4.15 -3.45
N ILE A 91 17.98 -3.20 -4.02
CA ILE A 91 18.11 -3.09 -5.47
C ILE A 91 18.77 -4.35 -6.05
N ASP A 92 19.76 -4.92 -5.36
CA ASP A 92 20.41 -6.17 -5.77
C ASP A 92 19.42 -7.35 -5.80
N ARG A 93 18.50 -7.43 -4.83
CA ARG A 93 17.43 -8.45 -4.84
C ARG A 93 16.46 -8.23 -6.00
N LEU A 94 16.00 -7.00 -6.21
CA LEU A 94 15.10 -6.69 -7.33
C LEU A 94 15.76 -6.96 -8.68
N GLU A 95 17.04 -6.64 -8.85
CA GLU A 95 17.78 -6.88 -10.10
C GLU A 95 17.99 -8.38 -10.33
N ARG A 96 18.36 -9.14 -9.28
CA ARG A 96 18.48 -10.60 -9.36
C ARG A 96 17.15 -11.30 -9.68
N GLY A 97 16.04 -10.75 -9.18
CA GLY A 97 14.69 -11.21 -9.53
C GLY A 97 14.22 -10.79 -10.93
N GLY A 98 15.04 -10.05 -11.68
CA GLY A 98 14.67 -9.55 -13.01
C GLY A 98 13.64 -8.42 -12.98
N HIS A 99 13.44 -7.77 -11.84
CA HIS A 99 12.40 -6.76 -11.66
C HIS A 99 12.83 -5.35 -12.02
N VAL A 100 14.12 -5.08 -11.87
CA VAL A 100 14.73 -3.80 -12.21
C VAL A 100 16.05 -4.03 -12.92
N ARG A 101 16.56 -2.99 -13.56
CA ARG A 101 17.91 -2.92 -14.09
C ARG A 101 18.57 -1.61 -13.69
N ARG A 102 19.87 -1.65 -13.45
CA ARG A 102 20.67 -0.43 -13.27
C ARG A 102 21.13 0.11 -14.63
N GLU A 103 20.96 1.41 -14.82
CA GLU A 103 21.42 2.11 -16.02
C GLU A 103 22.28 3.33 -15.64
N ARG A 104 23.02 3.88 -16.60
CA ARG A 104 23.74 5.14 -16.41
C ARG A 104 22.76 6.30 -16.58
N HIS A 105 22.86 7.32 -15.73
CA HIS A 105 22.06 8.52 -15.88
C HIS A 105 22.38 9.21 -17.22
N PRO A 106 21.38 9.64 -18.01
CA PRO A 106 21.58 10.12 -19.38
C PRO A 106 22.41 11.40 -19.46
N ARG A 107 22.41 12.22 -18.41
CA ARG A 107 23.16 13.50 -18.34
C ARG A 107 24.35 13.47 -17.40
N ASP A 108 24.46 12.47 -16.53
CA ASP A 108 25.52 12.39 -15.52
C ASP A 108 26.02 10.94 -15.45
N ARG A 109 27.07 10.64 -16.21
CA ARG A 109 27.61 9.27 -16.27
C ARG A 109 28.18 8.76 -14.95
N ARG A 110 28.38 9.64 -13.95
CA ARG A 110 28.82 9.26 -12.61
C ARG A 110 27.66 8.78 -11.73
N ALA A 111 26.42 9.10 -12.10
CA ALA A 111 25.22 8.70 -11.39
C ALA A 111 24.55 7.48 -12.04
N GLY A 112 24.21 6.47 -11.23
CA GLY A 112 23.38 5.34 -11.62
C GLY A 112 21.90 5.63 -11.42
N VAL A 113 21.05 5.00 -12.23
CA VAL A 113 19.59 5.06 -12.12
C VAL A 113 19.03 3.64 -12.05
N VAL A 114 17.82 3.50 -11.50
CA VAL A 114 17.13 2.21 -11.38
C VAL A 114 15.87 2.27 -12.23
N VAL A 115 15.71 1.31 -13.14
CA VAL A 115 14.58 1.29 -14.08
C VAL A 115 13.83 -0.04 -13.94
N PRO A 116 12.50 -0.03 -13.79
CA PRO A 116 11.71 -1.26 -13.71
C PRO A 116 11.63 -1.93 -15.09
N THR A 117 11.66 -3.27 -15.09
CA THR A 117 11.53 -4.07 -16.32
C THR A 117 10.10 -4.07 -16.86
N ALA A 118 9.93 -4.37 -18.15
CA ALA A 118 8.60 -4.45 -18.78
C ALA A 118 7.74 -5.57 -18.17
N SER A 119 8.35 -6.74 -17.92
CA SER A 119 7.68 -7.87 -17.26
C SER A 119 7.13 -7.50 -15.88
N SER A 120 7.87 -6.71 -15.10
CA SER A 120 7.42 -6.28 -13.78
C SER A 120 6.28 -5.27 -13.85
N ASP A 121 6.27 -4.39 -14.85
CA ASP A 121 5.12 -3.50 -15.07
C ASP A 121 3.89 -4.34 -15.40
N GLU A 122 4.00 -5.28 -16.35
CA GLU A 122 2.89 -6.18 -16.73
C GLU A 122 2.35 -6.98 -15.54
N GLU A 123 3.23 -7.60 -14.75
CA GLU A 123 2.81 -8.44 -13.62
C GLU A 123 2.20 -7.63 -12.47
N VAL A 124 2.74 -6.44 -12.17
CA VAL A 124 2.11 -5.49 -11.23
C VAL A 124 0.78 -4.96 -11.78
N GLN A 125 0.68 -4.65 -13.07
CA GLN A 125 -0.58 -4.22 -13.70
C GLN A 125 -1.64 -5.33 -13.68
N ALA A 126 -1.25 -6.58 -13.90
CA ALA A 126 -2.16 -7.72 -13.91
C ALA A 126 -2.81 -7.94 -12.53
N THR A 127 -2.02 -7.81 -11.47
CA THR A 127 -2.47 -8.02 -10.08
C THR A 127 -3.11 -6.77 -9.48
N LEU A 128 -2.34 -5.69 -9.31
CA LEU A 128 -2.81 -4.46 -8.66
C LEU A 128 -3.60 -3.56 -9.60
N GLY A 129 -3.29 -3.55 -10.89
CA GLY A 129 -4.01 -2.73 -11.88
C GLY A 129 -5.44 -3.21 -12.10
N ALA A 130 -5.68 -4.52 -12.16
CA ALA A 130 -7.03 -5.08 -12.26
C ALA A 130 -7.91 -4.70 -11.06
N MET A 131 -7.35 -4.71 -9.85
CA MET A 131 -8.02 -4.25 -8.64
C MET A 131 -8.37 -2.75 -8.74
N HIS A 132 -7.40 -1.89 -9.07
CA HIS A 132 -7.64 -0.46 -9.19
C HIS A 132 -8.70 -0.13 -10.25
N ARG A 133 -8.71 -0.83 -11.40
CA ARG A 133 -9.75 -0.64 -12.42
C ARG A 133 -11.15 -0.95 -11.89
N ARG A 134 -11.31 -2.04 -11.13
CA ARG A 134 -12.60 -2.41 -10.51
C ARG A 134 -13.02 -1.39 -9.45
N MET A 135 -12.07 -0.90 -8.66
CA MET A 135 -12.34 0.15 -7.67
C MET A 135 -12.77 1.45 -8.35
N LEU A 136 -12.07 1.89 -9.39
CA LEU A 136 -12.43 3.08 -10.16
C LEU A 136 -13.82 2.95 -10.77
N ALA A 137 -14.13 1.82 -11.42
CA ALA A 137 -15.46 1.57 -11.98
C ALA A 137 -16.57 1.61 -10.91
N TYR A 138 -16.31 1.08 -9.70
CA TYR A 138 -17.26 1.18 -8.60
C TYR A 138 -17.44 2.62 -8.12
N VAL A 139 -16.35 3.36 -7.92
CA VAL A 139 -16.42 4.78 -7.51
C VAL A 139 -17.11 5.62 -8.59
N ASP A 140 -16.92 5.28 -9.87
CA ASP A 140 -17.59 5.94 -11.01
C ASP A 140 -19.08 5.66 -11.10
N SER A 141 -19.55 4.56 -10.50
CA SER A 141 -20.98 4.26 -10.38
C SER A 141 -21.69 5.03 -9.26
N LEU A 142 -20.94 5.69 -8.38
CA LEU A 142 -21.51 6.48 -7.29
C LEU A 142 -22.01 7.84 -7.80
N SER A 143 -23.07 8.35 -7.18
CA SER A 143 -23.50 9.72 -7.38
C SER A 143 -22.42 10.72 -6.92
N ASP A 144 -22.42 11.94 -7.45
CA ASP A 144 -21.49 12.99 -7.01
C ASP A 144 -21.63 13.29 -5.51
N HIS A 145 -22.87 13.21 -4.99
CA HIS A 145 -23.15 13.36 -3.57
C HIS A 145 -22.47 12.27 -2.74
N ASP A 146 -22.66 10.99 -3.10
CA ASP A 146 -22.08 9.87 -2.37
C ASP A 146 -20.55 9.88 -2.45
N ARG A 147 -20.00 10.23 -3.61
CA ARG A 147 -18.56 10.40 -3.78
C ARG A 147 -18.00 11.45 -2.82
N ALA A 148 -18.65 12.61 -2.71
CA ALA A 148 -18.25 13.65 -1.77
C ALA A 148 -18.34 13.20 -0.30
N VAL A 149 -19.40 12.47 0.06
CA VAL A 149 -19.58 11.92 1.41
C VAL A 149 -18.47 10.93 1.76
N VAL A 150 -18.18 9.97 0.87
CA VAL A 150 -17.14 8.95 1.08
C VAL A 150 -15.75 9.58 1.13
N THR A 151 -15.43 10.53 0.25
CA THR A 151 -14.15 11.25 0.26
C THR A 151 -13.95 11.99 1.59
N ARG A 152 -14.97 12.72 2.06
CA ARG A 152 -14.89 13.42 3.36
C ARG A 152 -14.71 12.45 4.52
N PHE A 153 -15.45 11.35 4.53
CA PHE A 153 -15.34 10.31 5.56
C PHE A 153 -13.92 9.71 5.61
N LEU A 154 -13.37 9.29 4.46
CA LEU A 154 -12.04 8.69 4.39
C LEU A 154 -10.93 9.68 4.78
N ALA A 155 -11.06 10.96 4.40
CA ALA A 155 -10.13 12.01 4.83
C ALA A 155 -10.14 12.19 6.35
N GLY A 156 -11.32 12.25 6.98
CA GLY A 156 -11.46 12.33 8.43
C GLY A 156 -10.87 11.12 9.17
N MET A 157 -11.12 9.91 8.66
CA MET A 157 -10.52 8.68 9.22
C MET A 157 -8.99 8.65 9.06
N GLY A 158 -8.47 9.18 7.95
CA GLY A 158 -7.03 9.31 7.72
C GLY A 158 -6.37 10.23 8.75
N ALA A 159 -6.95 11.42 8.97
CA ALA A 159 -6.49 12.38 9.97
C ALA A 159 -6.49 11.77 11.39
N ALA A 160 -7.58 11.09 11.78
CA ALA A 160 -7.69 10.46 13.08
C ALA A 160 -6.62 9.38 13.33
N VAL A 161 -6.24 8.62 12.29
CA VAL A 161 -5.16 7.62 12.41
C VAL A 161 -3.78 8.29 12.51
N ALA A 162 -3.53 9.33 11.71
CA ALA A 162 -2.25 10.05 11.74
C ALA A 162 -2.01 10.72 13.10
N GLU A 163 -3.02 11.38 13.66
CA GLU A 163 -2.95 12.00 14.99
C GLU A 163 -2.64 10.98 16.09
N ALA A 164 -3.16 9.75 15.98
CA ALA A 164 -2.87 8.69 16.93
C ALA A 164 -1.40 8.21 16.82
N SER A 165 -0.85 8.12 15.61
CA SER A 165 0.56 7.76 15.39
C SER A 165 1.53 8.85 15.86
N GLU A 166 1.15 10.12 15.80
CA GLU A 166 1.96 11.24 16.31
C GLU A 166 1.95 11.32 17.84
N ARG A 167 0.87 10.86 18.49
CA ARG A 167 0.76 10.81 19.96
C ARG A 167 1.44 9.60 20.59
N ASP A 168 1.93 8.65 19.79
CA ASP A 168 2.68 7.48 20.27
C ASP A 168 4.12 7.42 19.72
N PRO A 169 5.05 8.30 20.16
CA PRO A 169 6.47 8.19 19.84
C PRO A 169 7.24 7.25 20.78
N GLY A 170 6.57 6.53 21.70
CA GLY A 170 7.28 5.82 22.77
C GLY A 170 6.43 4.89 23.62
N ALA A 171 6.22 3.67 23.13
CA ALA A 171 6.27 2.49 23.97
C ALA A 171 7.57 1.74 23.61
N GLY A 172 8.62 2.02 24.38
CA GLY A 172 9.96 1.45 24.21
C GLY A 172 10.06 -0.03 24.55
#